data_AF-A0A535RA37-F1
#
_entry.id   AF-A0A535RA37-F1
#
_cell.length_a   1.000
_cell.length_b   1.000
_cell.length_c   1.000
_cell.angle_alpha   90.00
_cell.angle_beta   90.00
_cell.angle_gamma   90.00
#
_symmetry.space_group_name_H-M   'P 1'
#
loop_
_entity.id
_entity.type
_entity.pdbx_description
1 polymer ?
#
loop_
_entity_poly.entity_id
_entity_poly.type
_entity_poly.pdbx_seq_one_letter_code
_entity_poly.pdbx_strand_id
1 'polypeptide(L)'
;MHAVPITATKRLADYAKVIGDERYEELRTLAKAAKGRTMLHINATAYGGGVAEILQNLVPLLRDVGVDAHWAVLDAPAAFYDITKKIHNALQGMKLDLSDAEKKLFLDVARENAAQLTDADVVLAHDPQAVALRHFAKDPKRASWVWRCHIDLTAAHQPVWEFLRPFVEEHDASIWTMPQFVRPDLKQKVLIQAPTIDPFSVKNQDM
;
A
#
# COMPACT_ATOMS: atom_id res chain seq x y z
N MET A 1 4.13 -11.78 -9.03
CA MET A 1 4.64 -10.45 -8.64
C MET A 1 6.13 -10.43 -8.90
N HIS A 2 6.68 -9.25 -9.17
CA HIS A 2 8.12 -9.08 -9.32
C HIS A 2 8.62 -7.93 -8.46
N ALA A 3 9.86 -8.06 -7.98
CA ALA A 3 10.52 -7.02 -7.21
C ALA A 3 10.83 -5.81 -8.09
N VAL A 4 10.68 -4.61 -7.53
CA VAL A 4 11.08 -3.36 -8.16
C VAL A 4 12.48 -2.98 -7.70
N PRO A 5 13.46 -2.86 -8.61
CA PRO A 5 14.81 -2.43 -8.25
C PRO A 5 14.79 -1.01 -7.66
N ILE A 6 15.34 -0.87 -6.45
CA ILE A 6 15.51 0.42 -5.80
C ILE A 6 16.86 1.00 -6.21
N THR A 7 16.84 1.95 -7.14
CA THR A 7 18.05 2.59 -7.68
C THR A 7 18.32 3.97 -7.08
N ALA A 8 17.29 4.63 -6.55
CA ALA A 8 17.41 5.93 -5.92
C ALA A 8 18.10 5.82 -4.55
N THR A 9 19.00 6.76 -4.27
CA THR A 9 19.58 6.94 -2.94
C THR A 9 18.97 8.19 -2.31
N LYS A 10 18.44 8.05 -1.09
CA LYS A 10 17.97 9.17 -0.27
C LYS A 10 18.50 9.02 1.14
N ARG A 11 18.75 10.13 1.81
CA ARG A 11 19.18 10.12 3.21
C ARG A 11 18.20 10.92 4.04
N LEU A 12 17.78 10.38 5.18
CA LEU A 12 16.92 11.10 6.11
C LEU A 12 17.59 12.42 6.56
N ALA A 13 18.92 12.43 6.67
CA ALA A 13 19.70 13.62 7.02
C ALA A 13 19.48 14.81 6.05
N ASP A 14 19.19 14.55 4.78
CA ASP A 14 18.94 15.61 3.79
C ASP A 14 17.63 16.37 4.11
N TYR A 15 16.70 15.74 4.84
CA TYR A 15 15.42 16.31 5.25
C TYR A 15 15.48 17.11 6.56
N ALA A 16 16.58 17.03 7.33
CA ALA A 16 16.71 17.72 8.61
C ALA A 16 16.49 19.24 8.48
N LYS A 17 16.97 19.84 7.39
CA LYS A 17 16.77 21.28 7.09
C LYS A 17 15.32 21.66 6.82
N VAL A 18 14.49 20.71 6.41
CA VAL A 18 13.07 20.93 6.09
C VAL A 18 12.20 20.70 7.33
N ILE A 19 12.48 19.64 8.08
CA ILE A 19 11.63 19.20 9.20
C ILE A 19 12.10 19.72 10.58
N GLY A 20 13.31 20.28 10.65
CA GLY A 20 13.96 20.72 11.90
C GLY A 20 14.59 19.57 12.70
N ASP A 21 15.54 19.92 13.56
CA ASP A 21 16.37 18.96 14.31
C ASP A 21 15.54 18.09 15.28
N GLU A 22 14.54 18.68 15.94
CA GLU A 22 13.67 17.96 16.89
C GLU A 22 12.95 16.78 16.20
N ARG A 23 12.30 17.05 15.06
CA ARG A 23 11.57 16.03 14.29
C ARG A 23 12.51 15.01 13.67
N TYR A 24 13.69 15.46 13.23
CA TYR A 24 14.72 14.56 12.71
C TYR A 24 15.20 13.56 13.78
N GLU A 25 15.48 14.02 15.01
CA GLU A 25 15.91 13.14 16.10
C GLU A 25 14.78 12.21 16.60
N GLU A 26 13.52 12.66 16.58
CA GLU A 26 12.36 11.81 16.82
C GLU A 26 12.31 10.64 15.82
N LEU A 27 12.41 10.93 14.51
CA LEU A 27 12.42 9.90 13.46
C LEU A 27 13.61 8.95 13.60
N ARG A 28 14.81 9.49 13.91
CA ARG A 28 16.00 8.68 14.18
C ARG A 28 15.79 7.73 15.37
N THR A 29 15.07 8.17 16.40
CA THR A 29 14.79 7.34 17.58
C THR A 29 13.79 6.23 17.24
N LEU A 30 12.71 6.56 16.52
CA LEU A 30 11.75 5.56 16.04
C LEU A 30 12.39 4.53 15.12
N ALA A 31 13.28 4.97 14.23
CA ALA A 31 14.01 4.09 13.32
C ALA A 31 14.86 3.04 14.05
N LYS A 32 15.41 3.35 15.24
CA LYS A 32 16.17 2.37 16.03
C LYS A 32 15.30 1.15 16.41
N ALA A 33 14.01 1.36 16.68
CA ALA A 33 13.10 0.26 17.01
C ALA A 33 12.72 -0.59 15.79
N ALA A 34 12.75 -0.01 14.59
CA ALA A 34 12.46 -0.69 13.33
C ALA A 34 13.71 -1.28 12.64
N LYS A 35 14.91 -0.96 13.14
CA LYS A 35 16.17 -1.37 12.52
C LYS A 35 16.27 -2.90 12.38
N GLY A 36 16.61 -3.36 11.18
CA GLY A 36 16.74 -4.77 10.84
C GLY A 36 15.42 -5.51 10.60
N ARG A 37 14.26 -4.85 10.78
CA ARG A 37 12.97 -5.42 10.41
C ARG A 37 12.80 -5.42 8.89
N THR A 38 12.21 -6.49 8.38
CA THR A 38 11.89 -6.66 6.97
C THR A 38 10.49 -6.12 6.67
N MET A 39 10.37 -5.25 5.67
CA MET A 39 9.12 -4.60 5.32
C MET A 39 8.88 -4.70 3.82
N LEU A 40 7.79 -5.33 3.40
CA LEU A 40 7.46 -5.50 1.99
C LEU A 40 6.27 -4.62 1.60
N HIS A 41 6.47 -3.72 0.64
CA HIS A 41 5.40 -2.95 0.01
C HIS A 41 4.95 -3.62 -1.28
N ILE A 42 3.65 -3.75 -1.48
CA ILE A 42 3.07 -4.37 -2.68
C ILE A 42 1.97 -3.48 -3.26
N ASN A 43 2.07 -3.15 -4.55
CA ASN A 43 1.04 -2.40 -5.28
C ASN A 43 0.90 -2.89 -6.73
N ALA A 44 0.09 -2.22 -7.54
CA ALA A 44 -0.24 -2.67 -8.90
C ALA A 44 0.75 -2.24 -10.00
N THR A 45 1.59 -1.21 -9.77
CA THR A 45 2.49 -0.67 -10.80
C THR A 45 3.73 0.00 -10.23
N ALA A 46 4.87 -0.11 -10.93
CA ALA A 46 6.14 0.54 -10.58
C ALA A 46 6.26 1.96 -11.15
N TYR A 47 5.39 2.30 -12.12
CA TYR A 47 5.43 3.56 -12.86
C TYR A 47 4.02 4.11 -13.06
N GLY A 48 3.89 5.44 -13.01
CA GLY A 48 2.62 6.11 -13.18
C GLY A 48 1.71 5.95 -11.96
N GLY A 49 1.25 7.09 -11.41
CA GLY A 49 0.36 7.12 -10.26
C GLY A 49 1.07 7.48 -8.95
N GLY A 50 0.29 8.04 -8.02
CA GLY A 50 0.82 8.60 -6.76
C GLY A 50 1.46 7.57 -5.84
N VAL A 51 0.99 6.32 -5.83
CA VAL A 51 1.56 5.26 -4.97
C VAL A 51 2.98 4.91 -5.39
N ALA A 52 3.23 4.73 -6.69
CA ALA A 52 4.56 4.43 -7.20
C ALA A 52 5.54 5.56 -6.87
N GLU A 53 5.09 6.82 -7.03
CA GLU A 53 5.90 7.99 -6.68
C GLU A 53 6.23 8.05 -5.18
N ILE A 54 5.26 7.74 -4.31
CA ILE A 54 5.50 7.67 -2.87
C ILE A 54 6.54 6.59 -2.56
N LEU A 55 6.39 5.38 -3.13
CA LEU A 55 7.29 4.26 -2.84
C LEU A 55 8.71 4.45 -3.38
N GLN A 56 8.86 5.10 -4.53
CA GLN A 56 10.16 5.48 -5.09
C GLN A 56 10.96 6.38 -4.13
N ASN A 57 10.29 7.16 -3.29
CA ASN A 57 10.92 8.04 -2.30
C ASN A 57 11.00 7.40 -0.91
N LEU A 58 9.93 6.74 -0.47
CA LEU A 58 9.80 6.17 0.87
C LEU A 58 10.72 4.96 1.09
N VAL A 59 10.81 4.05 0.11
CA VAL A 59 11.59 2.81 0.27
C VAL A 59 13.09 3.10 0.46
N PRO A 60 13.74 3.99 -0.33
CA PRO A 60 15.11 4.42 -0.03
C PRO A 60 15.29 5.04 1.36
N LEU A 61 14.34 5.85 1.82
CA LEU A 61 14.41 6.47 3.15
C LEU A 61 14.30 5.44 4.28
N LEU A 62 13.42 4.45 4.14
CA LEU A 62 13.32 3.33 5.08
C LEU A 62 14.65 2.55 5.15
N ARG A 63 15.28 2.30 3.99
CA ARG A 63 16.58 1.63 3.91
C ARG A 63 17.69 2.45 4.57
N ASP A 64 17.75 3.75 4.33
CA ASP A 64 18.74 4.66 4.94
C ASP A 64 18.71 4.62 6.47
N VAL A 65 17.52 4.54 7.05
CA VAL A 65 17.35 4.47 8.52
C VAL A 65 17.50 3.05 9.09
N GLY A 66 17.78 2.05 8.24
CA GLY A 66 18.14 0.69 8.62
C GLY A 66 16.99 -0.33 8.63
N VAL A 67 15.86 -0.04 7.99
CA VAL A 67 14.80 -1.02 7.73
C VAL A 67 15.15 -1.80 6.46
N ASP A 68 15.02 -3.12 6.46
CA ASP A 68 15.17 -3.93 5.26
C ASP A 68 13.89 -3.88 4.42
N ALA A 69 13.66 -2.71 3.81
CA ALA A 69 12.46 -2.41 3.05
C ALA A 69 12.57 -2.89 1.60
N HIS A 70 11.52 -3.52 1.09
CA HIS A 70 11.41 -4.05 -0.26
C HIS A 70 10.12 -3.57 -0.92
N TRP A 71 10.12 -3.56 -2.24
CA TRP A 71 8.96 -3.18 -3.05
C TRP A 71 8.76 -4.21 -4.15
N ALA A 72 7.53 -4.72 -4.27
CA ALA A 72 7.10 -5.57 -5.36
C ALA A 72 5.82 -5.04 -6.01
N VAL A 73 5.61 -5.40 -7.28
CA VAL A 73 4.38 -5.11 -8.01
C VAL A 73 3.72 -6.39 -8.47
N LEU A 74 2.39 -6.36 -8.53
CA LEU A 74 1.60 -7.50 -9.00
C LEU A 74 1.94 -7.85 -10.46
N ASP A 75 2.04 -9.16 -10.74
CA ASP A 75 1.99 -9.66 -12.11
C ASP A 75 0.54 -9.98 -12.43
N ALA A 76 -0.01 -9.33 -13.46
CA ALA A 76 -1.40 -9.51 -13.82
C ALA A 76 -1.62 -9.28 -15.32
N PRO A 77 -2.61 -9.95 -15.93
CA PRO A 77 -3.00 -9.70 -17.32
C PRO A 77 -3.71 -8.34 -17.46
N ALA A 78 -3.75 -7.79 -18.68
CA ALA A 78 -4.41 -6.50 -18.96
C ALA A 78 -5.85 -6.42 -18.42
N ALA A 79 -6.63 -7.51 -18.55
CA ALA A 79 -8.00 -7.60 -18.06
C ALA A 79 -8.14 -7.35 -16.54
N PHE A 80 -7.10 -7.66 -15.74
CA PHE A 80 -7.10 -7.35 -14.31
C PHE A 80 -7.08 -5.84 -14.07
N TYR A 81 -6.33 -5.08 -14.88
CA TYR A 81 -6.27 -3.63 -14.74
C TYR A 81 -7.60 -2.95 -15.12
N ASP A 82 -8.34 -3.51 -16.08
CA ASP A 82 -9.70 -3.05 -16.38
C ASP A 82 -10.67 -3.30 -15.21
N ILE A 83 -10.58 -4.48 -14.58
CA ILE A 83 -11.37 -4.83 -13.40
C ILE A 83 -11.03 -3.92 -12.22
N THR A 84 -9.74 -3.68 -11.96
CA THR A 84 -9.33 -2.84 -10.83
C THR A 84 -9.70 -1.37 -11.05
N LYS A 85 -9.69 -0.88 -12.30
CA LYS A 85 -10.24 0.44 -12.64
C LYS A 85 -11.75 0.50 -12.40
N LYS A 86 -12.49 -0.55 -12.75
CA LYS A 86 -13.92 -0.67 -12.46
C LYS A 86 -14.18 -0.67 -10.95
N ILE A 87 -13.39 -1.42 -10.18
CA ILE A 87 -13.42 -1.43 -8.70
C ILE A 87 -13.16 -0.03 -8.15
N HIS A 88 -12.09 0.62 -8.60
CA HIS A 88 -11.73 1.98 -8.17
C HIS A 88 -12.90 2.95 -8.38
N ASN A 89 -13.47 2.96 -9.58
CA ASN A 89 -14.62 3.81 -9.91
C ASN A 89 -15.86 3.48 -9.07
N ALA A 90 -16.10 2.20 -8.80
CA ALA A 90 -17.23 1.78 -7.97
C ALA A 90 -17.06 2.21 -6.51
N LEU A 91 -15.85 2.08 -5.97
CA LEU A 91 -15.51 2.55 -4.63
C LEU A 91 -15.54 4.09 -4.51
N GLN A 92 -15.39 4.82 -5.62
CA GLN A 92 -15.59 6.27 -5.68
C GLN A 92 -17.03 6.68 -6.06
N GLY A 93 -17.99 5.76 -6.01
CA GLY A 93 -19.43 6.06 -6.08
C GLY A 93 -20.11 5.80 -7.41
N MET A 94 -19.42 5.23 -8.41
CA MET A 94 -20.09 4.73 -9.61
C MET A 94 -20.84 3.43 -9.33
N LYS A 95 -22.08 3.31 -9.82
CA LYS A 95 -22.90 2.09 -9.66
C LYS A 95 -22.47 1.01 -10.66
N LEU A 96 -21.33 0.38 -10.41
CA LEU A 96 -20.74 -0.65 -11.27
C LEU A 96 -20.62 -1.97 -10.49
N ASP A 97 -21.33 -2.99 -10.94
CA ASP A 97 -21.26 -4.33 -10.34
C ASP A 97 -20.17 -5.17 -11.01
N LEU A 98 -19.51 -6.02 -10.21
CA LEU A 98 -18.59 -7.04 -10.73
C LEU A 98 -19.36 -8.33 -11.05
N SER A 99 -19.18 -8.82 -12.27
CA SER A 99 -19.59 -10.16 -12.66
C SER A 99 -18.76 -11.22 -11.93
N ASP A 100 -19.27 -12.45 -11.89
CA ASP A 100 -18.56 -13.55 -11.22
C ASP A 100 -17.25 -13.91 -11.92
N ALA A 101 -17.17 -13.74 -13.23
CA ALA A 101 -15.92 -13.90 -13.99
C ALA A 101 -14.87 -12.85 -13.59
N GLU A 102 -15.27 -11.59 -13.39
CA GLU A 102 -14.36 -10.52 -12.94
C GLU A 102 -13.89 -10.76 -11.50
N LYS A 103 -14.80 -11.15 -10.59
CA LYS A 103 -14.44 -11.52 -9.22
C LYS A 103 -13.47 -12.70 -9.21
N LYS A 104 -13.71 -13.72 -10.02
CA LYS A 104 -12.84 -14.89 -10.13
C LYS A 104 -11.45 -14.49 -10.61
N LEU A 105 -11.33 -13.72 -11.69
CA LEU A 105 -10.03 -13.26 -12.19
C LEU A 105 -9.27 -12.42 -11.16
N PHE A 106 -9.98 -11.52 -10.46
CA PHE A 106 -9.40 -10.72 -9.38
C PHE A 106 -8.76 -11.60 -8.28
N LEU A 107 -9.47 -12.64 -7.84
CA LEU A 107 -8.97 -13.57 -6.82
C LEU A 107 -7.89 -14.51 -7.35
N ASP A 108 -7.96 -14.94 -8.61
CA ASP A 108 -6.94 -15.78 -9.24
C ASP A 108 -5.60 -15.05 -9.30
N VAL A 109 -5.59 -13.79 -9.72
CA VAL A 109 -4.38 -12.94 -9.70
C VAL A 109 -3.82 -12.81 -8.29
N ALA A 110 -4.67 -12.55 -7.28
CA ALA A 110 -4.22 -12.47 -5.90
C ALA A 110 -3.57 -13.79 -5.43
N ARG A 111 -4.17 -14.94 -5.77
CA ARG A 111 -3.64 -16.27 -5.44
C ARG A 111 -2.30 -16.55 -6.09
N GLU A 112 -2.18 -16.30 -7.39
CA GLU A 112 -0.95 -16.52 -8.15
C GLU A 112 0.20 -15.65 -7.62
N ASN A 113 -0.10 -14.40 -7.30
CA ASN A 113 0.88 -13.49 -6.72
C ASN A 113 1.26 -13.91 -5.28
N ALA A 114 0.29 -14.27 -4.44
CA ALA A 114 0.55 -14.70 -3.07
C ALA A 114 1.46 -15.93 -2.97
N ALA A 115 1.47 -16.80 -3.99
CA ALA A 115 2.38 -17.94 -4.07
C ALA A 115 3.87 -17.54 -4.18
N GLN A 116 4.15 -16.31 -4.65
CA GLN A 116 5.49 -15.73 -4.83
C GLN A 116 5.91 -14.80 -3.68
N LEU A 117 5.08 -14.65 -2.64
CA LEU A 117 5.41 -13.82 -1.48
C LEU A 117 6.66 -14.33 -0.78
N THR A 118 7.60 -13.43 -0.51
CA THR A 118 8.76 -13.68 0.33
C THR A 118 8.41 -13.42 1.80
N ASP A 119 9.12 -14.08 2.71
CA ASP A 119 9.00 -13.82 4.14
C ASP A 119 9.34 -12.35 4.46
N ALA A 120 8.52 -11.72 5.31
CA ALA A 120 8.74 -10.38 5.83
C ALA A 120 8.12 -10.25 7.24
N ASP A 121 8.65 -9.38 8.10
CA ASP A 121 8.05 -9.05 9.39
C ASP A 121 6.73 -8.28 9.20
N VAL A 122 6.69 -7.40 8.18
CA VAL A 122 5.55 -6.54 7.87
C VAL A 122 5.29 -6.49 6.37
N VAL A 123 4.03 -6.65 5.97
CA VAL A 123 3.57 -6.50 4.58
C VAL A 123 2.55 -5.37 4.48
N LEU A 124 2.83 -4.38 3.63
CA LEU A 124 1.89 -3.32 3.26
C LEU A 124 1.31 -3.60 1.87
N ALA A 125 0.02 -3.91 1.82
CA ALA A 125 -0.75 -4.05 0.59
C ALA A 125 -1.41 -2.71 0.26
N HIS A 126 -1.04 -2.10 -0.87
CA HIS A 126 -1.53 -0.80 -1.29
C HIS A 126 -2.74 -0.95 -2.23
N ASP A 127 -3.81 -0.23 -1.91
CA ASP A 127 -5.05 -0.09 -2.69
C ASP A 127 -5.82 -1.41 -2.95
N PRO A 128 -7.01 -1.36 -3.57
CA PRO A 128 -7.84 -2.55 -3.77
C PRO A 128 -7.18 -3.67 -4.56
N GLN A 129 -6.22 -3.38 -5.45
CA GLN A 129 -5.59 -4.39 -6.30
C GLN A 129 -4.82 -5.44 -5.50
N ALA A 130 -4.27 -5.06 -4.35
CA ALA A 130 -3.44 -5.94 -3.50
C ALA A 130 -4.19 -6.49 -2.27
N VAL A 131 -5.45 -6.09 -2.05
CA VAL A 131 -6.17 -6.38 -0.79
C VAL A 131 -6.40 -7.87 -0.54
N ALA A 132 -6.54 -8.68 -1.59
CA ALA A 132 -6.80 -10.12 -1.43
C ALA A 132 -5.51 -10.97 -1.25
N LEU A 133 -4.32 -10.37 -1.23
CA LEU A 133 -3.07 -11.14 -1.13
C LEU A 133 -2.96 -11.93 0.17
N ARG A 134 -3.32 -11.32 1.31
CA ARG A 134 -3.24 -11.96 2.62
C ARG A 134 -4.05 -13.25 2.66
N HIS A 135 -5.22 -13.25 2.05
CA HIS A 135 -6.14 -14.39 2.00
C HIS A 135 -5.50 -15.65 1.41
N PHE A 136 -4.58 -15.47 0.45
CA PHE A 136 -3.90 -16.57 -0.24
C PHE A 136 -2.44 -16.77 0.20
N ALA A 137 -1.95 -16.02 1.18
CA ALA A 137 -0.60 -16.21 1.71
C ALA A 137 -0.49 -17.57 2.39
N LYS A 138 0.66 -18.26 2.20
CA LYS A 138 0.88 -19.61 2.75
C LYS A 138 0.86 -19.64 4.29
N ASP A 139 1.45 -18.63 4.92
CA ASP A 139 1.44 -18.43 6.37
C ASP A 139 1.19 -16.95 6.70
N PRO A 140 -0.08 -16.49 6.68
CA PRO A 140 -0.40 -15.09 6.87
C PRO A 140 -0.10 -14.59 8.29
N LYS A 141 0.11 -15.48 9.27
CA LYS A 141 0.40 -15.12 10.67
C LYS A 141 1.87 -14.81 10.91
N ARG A 142 2.74 -15.14 9.95
CA ARG A 142 4.18 -14.93 10.05
C ARG A 142 4.61 -13.47 9.84
N ALA A 143 3.74 -12.68 9.20
CA ALA A 143 3.92 -11.25 8.99
C ALA A 143 2.75 -10.48 9.61
N SER A 144 3.00 -9.25 10.06
CA SER A 144 1.90 -8.29 10.29
C SER A 144 1.46 -7.70 8.95
N TRP A 145 0.17 -7.78 8.64
CA TRP A 145 -0.40 -7.30 7.39
C TRP A 145 -1.15 -5.99 7.59
N VAL A 146 -0.85 -5.01 6.75
CA VAL A 146 -1.49 -3.70 6.78
C VAL A 146 -2.01 -3.35 5.40
N TRP A 147 -3.30 -3.05 5.29
CA TRP A 147 -3.88 -2.55 4.05
C TRP A 147 -3.84 -1.02 4.03
N ARG A 148 -3.19 -0.42 3.03
CA ARG A 148 -3.15 1.04 2.84
C ARG A 148 -4.11 1.43 1.72
N CYS A 149 -5.21 2.09 2.08
CA CYS A 149 -6.16 2.67 1.12
C CYS A 149 -5.78 4.11 0.81
N HIS A 150 -5.57 4.43 -0.48
CA HIS A 150 -5.26 5.79 -0.94
C HIS A 150 -6.47 6.52 -1.51
N ILE A 151 -7.59 5.82 -1.71
CA ILE A 151 -8.82 6.36 -2.31
C ILE A 151 -9.91 6.67 -1.28
N ASP A 152 -10.87 7.49 -1.71
CA ASP A 152 -12.06 7.87 -0.95
C ASP A 152 -13.16 6.81 -1.12
N LEU A 153 -13.61 6.25 0.00
CA LEU A 153 -14.68 5.23 0.06
C LEU A 153 -16.00 5.75 0.64
N THR A 154 -16.14 7.08 0.86
CA THR A 154 -17.34 7.72 1.44
C THR A 154 -18.61 7.38 0.66
N ALA A 155 -18.51 7.34 -0.67
CA ALA A 155 -19.63 7.05 -1.57
C ALA A 155 -19.59 5.63 -2.17
N ALA A 156 -18.75 4.73 -1.65
CA ALA A 156 -18.50 3.45 -2.31
C ALA A 156 -19.76 2.62 -2.57
N HIS A 157 -19.87 2.14 -3.81
CA HIS A 157 -20.94 1.25 -4.26
C HIS A 157 -20.93 -0.04 -3.45
N GLN A 158 -22.01 -0.23 -2.68
CA GLN A 158 -22.07 -1.21 -1.60
C GLN A 158 -21.74 -2.66 -2.03
N PRO A 159 -22.24 -3.19 -3.18
CA PRO A 159 -21.89 -4.54 -3.62
C PRO A 159 -20.39 -4.78 -3.85
N VAL A 160 -19.66 -3.77 -4.33
CA VAL A 160 -18.20 -3.88 -4.53
C VAL A 160 -17.47 -3.78 -3.21
N TRP A 161 -17.92 -2.90 -2.31
CA TRP A 161 -17.37 -2.84 -0.96
C TRP A 161 -17.59 -4.16 -0.21
N GLU A 162 -18.78 -4.74 -0.26
CA GLU A 162 -19.08 -6.03 0.39
C GLU A 162 -18.26 -7.18 -0.15
N PHE A 163 -17.89 -7.15 -1.43
CA PHE A 163 -16.96 -8.11 -2.02
C PHE A 163 -15.54 -7.97 -1.44
N LEU A 164 -15.06 -6.73 -1.23
CA LEU A 164 -13.68 -6.49 -0.79
C LEU A 164 -13.49 -6.47 0.73
N ARG A 165 -14.53 -6.08 1.49
CA ARG A 165 -14.48 -5.90 2.94
C ARG A 165 -13.92 -7.11 3.68
N PRO A 166 -14.30 -8.36 3.38
CA PRO A 166 -13.75 -9.52 4.08
C PRO A 166 -12.21 -9.58 3.98
N PHE A 167 -11.64 -9.24 2.82
CA PHE A 167 -10.19 -9.20 2.64
C PHE A 167 -9.53 -8.03 3.36
N VAL A 168 -10.24 -6.89 3.46
CA VAL A 168 -9.78 -5.76 4.29
C VAL A 168 -9.72 -6.17 5.76
N GLU A 169 -10.78 -6.79 6.28
CA GLU A 169 -10.91 -7.22 7.67
C GLU A 169 -9.95 -8.34 8.08
N GLU A 170 -9.37 -9.04 7.10
CA GLU A 170 -8.28 -9.97 7.35
C GLU A 170 -6.99 -9.27 7.80
N HIS A 171 -6.73 -8.02 7.43
CA HIS A 171 -5.50 -7.32 7.81
C HIS A 171 -5.50 -6.91 9.29
N ASP A 172 -4.32 -6.90 9.91
CA ASP A 172 -4.16 -6.50 11.32
C ASP A 172 -4.47 -5.01 11.53
N ALA A 173 -4.25 -4.20 10.50
CA ALA A 173 -4.65 -2.81 10.46
C ALA A 173 -4.96 -2.33 9.04
N SER A 174 -5.66 -1.20 8.96
CA SER A 174 -5.81 -0.43 7.73
C SER A 174 -5.37 1.01 7.92
N ILE A 175 -4.73 1.60 6.91
CA ILE A 175 -4.29 2.99 6.93
C ILE A 175 -5.07 3.79 5.89
N TRP A 176 -5.59 4.95 6.29
CA TRP A 176 -6.42 5.82 5.46
C TRP A 176 -5.86 7.23 5.39
N THR A 177 -6.18 7.96 4.31
CA THR A 177 -5.71 9.33 4.12
C THR A 177 -6.36 10.30 5.11
N MET A 178 -7.65 10.13 5.37
CA MET A 178 -8.41 10.98 6.29
C MET A 178 -9.49 10.15 7.02
N PRO A 179 -9.92 10.56 8.23
CA PRO A 179 -10.92 9.82 9.01
C PRO A 179 -12.24 9.60 8.26
N GLN A 180 -12.69 10.58 7.47
CA GLN A 180 -13.95 10.50 6.72
C GLN A 180 -13.94 9.43 5.62
N PHE A 181 -12.77 8.97 5.16
CA PHE A 181 -12.69 7.92 4.14
C PHE A 181 -12.86 6.52 4.74
N VAL A 182 -12.76 6.39 6.07
CA VAL A 182 -12.88 5.12 6.76
C VAL A 182 -14.33 4.64 6.69
N ARG A 183 -14.51 3.40 6.28
CA ARG A 183 -15.82 2.75 6.26
C ARG A 183 -16.28 2.42 7.70
N PRO A 184 -17.50 2.82 8.10
CA PRO A 184 -17.96 2.69 9.49
C PRO A 184 -18.18 1.23 9.93
N ASP A 185 -18.26 0.31 8.98
CA ASP A 185 -18.47 -1.12 9.21
C ASP A 185 -17.16 -1.92 9.37
N LEU A 186 -16.01 -1.26 9.42
CA LEU A 186 -14.71 -1.89 9.68
C LEU A 186 -14.47 -2.13 11.16
N LYS A 187 -13.93 -3.31 11.48
CA LYS A 187 -13.69 -3.75 12.86
C LYS A 187 -12.21 -3.84 13.22
N GLN A 188 -11.30 -3.91 12.24
CA GLN A 188 -9.87 -3.95 12.50
C GLN A 188 -9.32 -2.60 12.97
N LYS A 189 -8.06 -2.58 13.40
CA LYS A 189 -7.35 -1.34 13.77
C LYS A 189 -7.29 -0.38 12.58
N VAL A 190 -7.67 0.87 12.81
CA VAL A 190 -7.64 1.95 11.82
C VAL A 190 -6.56 2.95 12.19
N LEU A 191 -5.73 3.31 11.21
CA LEU A 191 -4.68 4.32 11.30
C LEU A 191 -4.94 5.41 10.26
N ILE A 192 -4.60 6.65 10.60
CA ILE A 192 -4.72 7.80 9.69
C ILE A 192 -3.33 8.30 9.34
N GLN A 193 -3.07 8.43 8.04
CA GLN A 193 -1.83 8.98 7.51
C GLN A 193 -2.18 9.90 6.33
N ALA A 194 -2.03 11.20 6.56
CA ALA A 194 -2.23 12.26 5.57
C ALA A 194 -1.35 12.05 4.32
N PRO A 195 -1.75 12.59 3.16
CA PRO A 195 -0.96 12.48 1.95
C PRO A 195 0.34 13.28 2.13
N THR A 196 1.45 12.76 1.59
CA THR A 196 2.77 13.38 1.71
C THR A 196 3.31 13.74 0.34
N ILE A 197 4.09 14.81 0.29
CA ILE A 197 4.93 15.16 -0.85
C ILE A 197 6.40 15.00 -0.46
N ASP A 198 7.25 14.72 -1.44
CA ASP A 198 8.69 14.78 -1.26
C ASP A 198 9.21 16.16 -1.72
N PRO A 199 9.68 17.03 -0.80
CA PRO A 199 10.17 18.37 -1.15
C PRO A 199 11.37 18.34 -2.11
N PHE A 200 12.11 17.23 -2.18
CA PHE A 200 13.27 17.11 -3.07
C PHE A 200 12.96 16.39 -4.38
N SER A 201 11.72 15.97 -4.62
CA SER A 201 11.33 15.41 -5.91
C SER A 201 11.36 16.49 -7.01
N VAL A 202 11.75 16.12 -8.23
CA VAL A 202 11.93 17.05 -9.36
C VAL A 202 10.73 17.97 -9.56
N LYS A 203 9.51 17.45 -9.38
CA LYS A 203 8.27 18.22 -9.56
C LYS A 203 7.99 19.27 -8.47
N ASN A 204 8.72 19.23 -7.34
CA ASN A 204 8.50 20.09 -6.18
C ASN A 204 9.69 21.02 -5.87
N GLN A 205 10.80 20.94 -6.61
CA GLN A 205 12.02 21.71 -6.31
C GLN A 205 11.88 23.24 -6.54
N ASP A 206 10.87 23.67 -7.30
CA ASP A 206 10.57 25.08 -7.61
C ASP A 206 9.40 25.67 -6.78
N MET A 207 8.91 24.94 -5.76
CA MET A 207 7.83 25.38 -4.86
C MET A 207 8.36 26.05 -3.59
#